data_AF-A0A925NEH3-F1
#
_entry.id   AF-A0A925NEH3-F1
#
_cell.length_a   1.000
_cell.length_b   1.000
_cell.length_c   1.000
_cell.angle_alpha   90.00
_cell.angle_beta   90.00
_cell.angle_gamma   90.00
#
_symmetry.space_group_name_H-M   'P 1'
#
loop_
_entity.id
_entity.type
_entity.pdbx_description
1 polymer ?
#
loop_
_entity_poly.entity_id
_entity_poly.type
_entity_poly.pdbx_seq_one_letter_code
_entity_poly.pdbx_strand_id
1 'polypeptide(L)'
;MNDSPKQTMGWSTMPQHVHHGAPCKLAKRSRFQQLTPLVCALAVGVAAAMPCAATEVEIVGTGTFKPLPSDRLAKLPQGAVFSQADLSSGAVSFRVRYEDSTPDADPDFYVGRYGRAIRAVQLTVGSTTIALPPENVELVVSDGGFGFPDRESVRVKSWLATAAGVVRFSWVQSNQAPDRKDLRGAPGSLSGDALPEHSVLANLATSSRFDKFIVLELSAPADVQPLVYVSSSQVSAVATTGHAK
;
A
#
# COMPACT_ATOMS: atom_id res chain seq x y z
N MET A 1 -4.53 34.31 -46.51
CA MET A 1 -3.21 34.95 -46.73
C MET A 1 -2.79 35.58 -45.42
N ASN A 2 -1.76 35.01 -44.79
CA ASN A 2 -0.78 35.68 -43.93
C ASN A 2 0.06 34.61 -43.21
N ASP A 3 1.13 34.25 -43.92
CA ASP A 3 2.52 34.15 -43.47
C ASP A 3 2.86 33.61 -42.08
N SER A 4 3.49 32.44 -42.13
CA SER A 4 4.42 31.87 -41.15
C SER A 4 5.65 32.76 -40.93
N PRO A 5 6.27 32.70 -39.75
CA PRO A 5 7.70 32.92 -39.61
C PRO A 5 8.45 31.59 -39.54
N LYS A 6 9.43 31.47 -40.43
CA LYS A 6 10.46 30.42 -40.49
C LYS A 6 11.36 30.51 -39.25
N GLN A 7 11.55 29.40 -38.52
CA GLN A 7 12.70 29.22 -37.64
C GLN A 7 13.77 28.41 -38.40
N THR A 8 14.92 29.05 -38.61
CA THR A 8 16.13 28.44 -39.16
C THR A 8 17.11 28.06 -38.04
N MET A 9 17.79 26.95 -38.30
CA MET A 9 18.75 26.19 -37.50
C MET A 9 19.84 27.00 -36.78
N GLY A 10 20.23 26.51 -35.60
CA GLY A 10 21.55 26.71 -35.00
C GLY A 10 22.10 25.37 -34.53
N TRP A 11 23.10 24.85 -35.24
CA TRP A 11 23.76 23.56 -34.97
C TRP A 11 24.68 23.62 -33.74
N SER A 12 24.66 22.53 -32.98
CA SER A 12 25.60 22.22 -31.91
C SER A 12 27.06 22.26 -32.39
N THR A 13 27.91 22.94 -31.63
CA THR A 13 29.36 22.81 -31.67
C THR A 13 29.84 22.33 -30.31
N MET A 14 30.27 21.06 -30.23
CA MET A 14 31.27 20.61 -29.25
C MET A 14 32.65 20.82 -29.85
N PRO A 15 33.66 21.13 -29.02
CA PRO A 15 34.80 20.22 -28.99
C PRO A 15 35.43 19.99 -27.59
N GLN A 16 35.77 18.72 -27.38
CA GLN A 16 37.05 18.16 -26.94
C GLN A 16 37.69 18.55 -25.59
N HIS A 17 37.81 17.50 -24.75
CA HIS A 17 38.99 17.02 -24.03
C HIS A 17 40.13 18.00 -23.70
N VAL A 18 40.45 18.10 -22.41
CA VAL A 18 41.83 18.32 -21.94
C VAL A 18 42.16 17.33 -20.81
N HIS A 19 43.04 16.38 -21.14
CA HIS A 19 43.86 15.62 -20.21
C HIS A 19 45.05 16.47 -19.75
N HIS A 20 45.38 16.48 -18.46
CA HIS A 20 46.71 16.81 -17.95
C HIS A 20 47.14 15.77 -16.88
N GLY A 21 48.12 14.91 -17.23
CA GLY A 21 49.10 14.35 -16.28
C GLY A 21 50.18 15.41 -15.99
N ALA A 22 51.16 15.28 -15.08
CA ALA A 22 51.86 14.20 -14.38
C ALA A 22 52.59 14.89 -13.16
N PRO A 23 53.64 14.38 -12.46
CA PRO A 23 54.43 13.13 -12.56
C PRO A 23 54.53 12.34 -11.22
N CYS A 24 54.69 11.02 -11.19
CA CYS A 24 55.87 10.19 -11.48
C CYS A 24 57.14 10.57 -10.68
N LYS A 25 57.43 9.81 -9.61
CA LYS A 25 58.79 9.65 -9.04
C LYS A 25 59.11 8.17 -8.91
N LEU A 26 60.08 7.73 -9.72
CA LEU A 26 60.79 6.46 -9.61
C LEU A 26 61.97 6.63 -8.63
N ALA A 27 62.16 5.68 -7.71
CA ALA A 27 63.42 5.48 -7.01
C ALA A 27 63.78 3.98 -7.01
N LYS A 28 65.07 3.71 -7.22
CA LYS A 28 65.72 2.42 -7.56
C LYS A 28 65.87 1.45 -6.37
N ARG A 29 65.70 0.16 -6.68
CA ARG A 29 66.39 -1.09 -6.23
C ARG A 29 67.13 -1.11 -4.87
N SER A 30 66.83 -2.14 -4.05
CA SER A 30 67.82 -3.10 -3.52
C SER A 30 67.15 -4.37 -2.98
N ARG A 31 67.77 -5.54 -3.18
CA ARG A 31 67.38 -6.86 -2.65
C ARG A 31 68.14 -7.12 -1.34
N PHE A 32 67.46 -7.68 -0.33
CA PHE A 32 67.83 -8.86 0.50
C PHE A 32 67.28 -8.75 1.94
N GLN A 33 66.72 -9.89 2.40
CA GLN A 33 66.52 -10.29 3.82
C GLN A 33 65.46 -9.47 4.60
N GLN A 34 64.56 -10.03 5.42
CA GLN A 34 64.46 -11.33 6.07
C GLN A 34 63.01 -11.54 6.55
N LEU A 35 62.66 -12.80 6.82
CA LEU A 35 61.35 -13.30 7.25
C LEU A 35 60.88 -12.77 8.61
N THR A 36 59.60 -12.38 8.68
CA THR A 36 58.75 -12.52 9.88
C THR A 36 57.28 -12.60 9.43
N PRO A 37 56.51 -13.64 9.81
CA PRO A 37 55.10 -13.71 9.45
C PRO A 37 54.29 -12.79 10.39
N LEU A 38 53.83 -11.65 9.87
CA LEU A 38 52.80 -10.87 10.53
C LEU A 38 51.46 -11.58 10.27
N VAL A 39 50.88 -12.13 11.33
CA VAL A 39 49.52 -12.68 11.35
C VAL A 39 48.55 -11.54 11.08
N CYS A 40 48.21 -11.29 9.81
CA CYS A 40 47.03 -10.53 9.46
C CYS A 40 45.82 -11.45 9.61
N ALA A 41 45.18 -11.41 10.76
CA ALA A 41 43.83 -11.94 10.93
C ALA A 41 42.92 -11.21 9.92
N LEU A 42 42.52 -11.91 8.85
CA LEU A 42 41.37 -11.50 8.05
C LEU A 42 40.13 -11.64 8.96
N ALA A 43 39.79 -10.56 9.66
CA ALA A 43 38.44 -10.35 10.11
C ALA A 43 37.62 -10.07 8.84
N VAL A 44 37.09 -11.12 8.21
CA VAL A 44 35.97 -10.99 7.29
C VAL A 44 34.83 -10.46 8.16
N GLY A 45 34.67 -9.14 8.16
CA GLY A 45 33.50 -8.49 8.69
C GLY A 45 32.31 -9.00 7.89
N VAL A 46 31.68 -10.05 8.39
CA VAL A 46 30.28 -10.31 8.07
C VAL A 46 29.55 -9.13 8.69
N ALA A 47 29.39 -8.07 7.92
CA ALA A 47 28.35 -7.09 8.17
C ALA A 47 27.05 -7.88 8.03
N ALA A 48 26.61 -8.48 9.14
CA ALA A 48 25.24 -8.90 9.29
C ALA A 48 24.45 -7.62 9.07
N ALA A 49 23.86 -7.48 7.88
CA ALA A 49 22.82 -6.50 7.65
C ALA A 49 21.80 -6.77 8.76
N MET A 50 21.77 -5.90 9.78
CA MET A 50 20.73 -5.96 10.77
C MET A 50 19.42 -5.87 9.97
N PRO A 51 18.51 -6.87 10.05
CA PRO A 51 17.21 -6.69 9.44
C PRO A 51 16.64 -5.43 10.06
N CYS A 52 16.36 -4.42 9.21
CA CYS A 52 15.58 -3.27 9.62
C CYS A 52 14.30 -3.86 10.23
N ALA A 53 14.10 -3.68 11.53
CA ALA A 53 12.96 -4.29 12.21
C ALA A 53 11.70 -3.74 11.54
N ALA A 54 10.93 -4.63 10.93
CA ALA A 54 9.69 -4.27 10.28
C ALA A 54 8.79 -3.55 11.28
N THR A 55 8.27 -2.38 10.92
CA THR A 55 7.42 -1.63 11.83
C THR A 55 6.00 -2.10 11.63
N GLU A 56 5.36 -2.53 12.72
CA GLU A 56 3.93 -2.82 12.66
C GLU A 56 3.17 -1.49 12.65
N VAL A 57 2.31 -1.33 11.66
CA VAL A 57 1.47 -0.17 11.50
C VAL A 57 0.03 -0.57 11.68
N GLU A 58 -0.73 0.29 12.35
CA GLU A 58 -2.16 0.12 12.52
C GLU A 58 -2.91 1.22 11.77
N ILE A 59 -3.90 0.85 10.97
CA ILE A 59 -4.89 1.74 10.40
C ILE A 59 -6.21 1.51 11.13
N VAL A 60 -6.72 2.56 11.76
CA VAL A 60 -8.03 2.53 12.43
C VAL A 60 -8.98 3.44 11.65
N GLY A 61 -10.14 2.91 11.30
CA GLY A 61 -11.18 3.69 10.64
C GLY A 61 -12.53 3.56 11.28
N THR A 62 -13.34 4.59 11.12
CA THR A 62 -14.71 4.69 11.60
C THR A 62 -15.59 5.28 10.52
N GLY A 63 -16.84 4.86 10.46
CA GLY A 63 -17.79 5.42 9.52
C GLY A 63 -19.23 5.07 9.85
N THR A 64 -20.11 5.58 9.00
CA THR A 64 -21.55 5.35 9.12
C THR A 64 -22.16 5.03 7.77
N PHE A 65 -22.97 3.98 7.66
CA PHE A 65 -23.78 3.71 6.46
C PHE A 65 -25.25 3.94 6.76
N LYS A 66 -26.05 4.09 5.70
CA LYS A 66 -27.50 4.24 5.84
C LYS A 66 -28.08 2.99 6.52
N PRO A 67 -28.77 3.12 7.67
CA PRO A 67 -29.45 2.01 8.33
C PRO A 67 -30.30 1.21 7.35
N LEU A 68 -30.18 -0.12 7.43
CA LEU A 68 -30.95 -1.01 6.56
C LEU A 68 -32.39 -1.12 7.04
N PRO A 69 -33.37 -1.12 6.12
CA PRO A 69 -34.78 -1.27 6.50
C PRO A 69 -35.06 -2.70 6.99
N SER A 70 -36.02 -2.81 7.90
CA SER A 70 -36.33 -4.05 8.63
C SER A 70 -36.75 -5.21 7.71
N ASP A 71 -37.40 -4.92 6.58
CA ASP A 71 -37.81 -5.89 5.57
C ASP A 71 -36.61 -6.55 4.87
N ARG A 72 -35.53 -5.80 4.63
CA ARG A 72 -34.27 -6.36 4.10
C ARG A 72 -33.56 -7.18 5.18
N LEU A 73 -33.55 -6.70 6.42
CA LEU A 73 -32.90 -7.37 7.54
C LEU A 73 -33.61 -8.68 7.95
N ALA A 74 -34.91 -8.79 7.70
CA ALA A 74 -35.69 -10.01 7.94
C ALA A 74 -35.24 -11.20 7.06
N LYS A 75 -34.51 -10.94 5.97
CA LYS A 75 -33.97 -11.98 5.06
C LYS A 75 -32.62 -12.54 5.50
N LEU A 76 -32.06 -12.05 6.61
CA LEU A 76 -30.80 -12.55 7.11
C LEU A 76 -30.94 -14.02 7.56
N PRO A 77 -29.97 -14.89 7.21
CA PRO A 77 -29.98 -16.26 7.67
C PRO A 77 -29.83 -16.34 9.18
N GLN A 78 -30.40 -17.39 9.78
CA GLN A 78 -30.18 -17.67 11.20
C GLN A 78 -28.67 -17.88 11.45
N GLY A 79 -28.14 -17.25 12.49
CA GLY A 79 -26.70 -17.30 12.79
C GLY A 79 -25.84 -16.40 11.89
N ALA A 80 -26.44 -15.45 11.17
CA ALA A 80 -25.69 -14.39 10.51
C ALA A 80 -24.74 -13.70 11.51
N VAL A 81 -23.54 -13.37 11.02
CA VAL A 81 -22.45 -12.81 11.83
C VAL A 81 -22.86 -11.51 12.53
N PHE A 82 -23.59 -10.65 11.82
CA PHE A 82 -24.10 -9.39 12.35
C PHE A 82 -25.62 -9.49 12.56
N SER A 83 -26.06 -9.02 13.72
CA SER A 83 -27.48 -8.99 14.04
C SER A 83 -28.24 -7.91 13.25
N GLN A 84 -29.57 -7.99 13.25
CA GLN A 84 -30.40 -6.92 12.69
C GLN A 84 -30.13 -5.59 13.42
N ALA A 85 -29.94 -5.62 14.74
CA ALA A 85 -29.64 -4.44 15.54
C ALA A 85 -28.32 -3.80 15.10
N ASP A 86 -27.27 -4.61 14.90
CA ASP A 86 -25.96 -4.13 14.44
C ASP A 86 -26.08 -3.42 13.09
N LEU A 87 -26.75 -4.05 12.12
CA LEU A 87 -26.91 -3.50 10.77
C LEU A 87 -27.87 -2.30 10.73
N SER A 88 -28.83 -2.23 11.65
CA SER A 88 -29.73 -1.07 11.79
C SER A 88 -29.07 0.13 12.49
N SER A 89 -27.97 -0.09 13.22
CA SER A 89 -27.24 1.02 13.87
C SER A 89 -26.62 1.97 12.86
N GLY A 90 -26.28 1.46 11.68
CA GLY A 90 -25.51 2.19 10.67
C GLY A 90 -24.06 2.45 11.06
N ALA A 91 -23.61 2.05 12.25
CA ALA A 91 -22.25 2.30 12.72
C ALA A 91 -21.29 1.19 12.28
N VAL A 92 -20.09 1.58 11.88
CA VAL A 92 -19.03 0.65 11.47
C VAL A 92 -17.66 1.21 11.79
N SER A 93 -16.76 0.34 12.24
CA SER A 93 -15.35 0.66 12.40
C SER A 93 -14.49 -0.53 12.01
N PHE A 94 -13.24 -0.26 11.70
CA PHE A 94 -12.29 -1.29 11.33
C PHE A 94 -10.91 -0.97 11.88
N ARG A 95 -10.10 -2.02 12.03
CA ARG A 95 -8.69 -1.96 12.40
C ARG A 95 -7.93 -2.89 11.49
N VAL A 96 -6.88 -2.39 10.85
CA VAL A 96 -5.99 -3.16 9.99
C VAL A 96 -4.58 -3.03 10.54
N ARG A 97 -3.97 -4.13 10.94
CA ARG A 97 -2.56 -4.19 11.36
C ARG A 97 -1.75 -4.79 10.23
N TYR A 98 -0.66 -4.15 9.84
CA TYR A 98 0.19 -4.64 8.76
C TYR A 98 1.68 -4.38 9.01
N GLU A 99 2.50 -5.17 8.33
CA GLU A 99 3.94 -5.04 8.31
C GLU A 99 4.40 -4.29 7.06
N ASP A 100 5.10 -3.18 7.27
CA ASP A 100 5.49 -2.24 6.21
C ASP A 100 6.66 -2.73 5.32
N SER A 101 7.40 -3.74 5.74
CA SER A 101 8.51 -4.32 4.96
C SER A 101 8.11 -5.47 4.03
N THR A 102 6.81 -5.78 3.91
CA THR A 102 6.37 -6.89 3.07
C THR A 102 6.60 -6.56 1.60
N PRO A 103 7.30 -7.43 0.84
CA PRO A 103 7.51 -7.20 -0.58
C PRO A 103 6.22 -7.38 -1.38
N ASP A 104 6.10 -6.63 -2.47
CA ASP A 104 5.12 -6.84 -3.51
C ASP A 104 5.23 -8.25 -4.09
N ALA A 105 4.09 -8.84 -4.40
CA ALA A 105 3.97 -10.16 -5.02
C ALA A 105 3.31 -10.10 -6.41
N ASP A 106 2.87 -8.92 -6.89
CA ASP A 106 2.24 -8.76 -8.18
C ASP A 106 3.29 -8.54 -9.30
N PRO A 107 3.21 -9.28 -10.42
CA PRO A 107 4.06 -9.00 -11.59
C PRO A 107 3.67 -7.73 -12.37
N ASP A 108 2.51 -7.14 -12.11
CA ASP A 108 2.05 -5.90 -12.76
C ASP A 108 2.70 -4.66 -12.10
N PHE A 109 3.53 -3.95 -12.85
CA PHE A 109 4.23 -2.74 -12.38
C PHE A 109 3.31 -1.56 -11.97
N TYR A 110 2.00 -1.65 -12.25
CA TYR A 110 0.98 -0.64 -11.91
C TYR A 110 0.11 -1.01 -10.70
N VAL A 111 0.22 -2.25 -10.22
CA VAL A 111 -0.57 -2.75 -9.08
C VAL A 111 0.34 -3.53 -8.15
N GLY A 112 0.46 -3.09 -6.90
CA GLY A 112 1.16 -3.84 -5.86
C GLY A 112 0.18 -4.63 -5.01
N ARG A 113 0.47 -5.91 -4.79
CA ARG A 113 -0.31 -6.81 -3.96
C ARG A 113 0.50 -7.32 -2.78
N TYR A 114 0.10 -6.86 -1.61
CA TYR A 114 0.79 -7.10 -0.36
C TYR A 114 -0.01 -8.07 0.51
N GLY A 115 -0.37 -9.23 -0.05
CA GLY A 115 -1.26 -10.21 0.59
C GLY A 115 -0.73 -10.76 1.93
N ARG A 116 0.58 -10.69 2.18
CA ARG A 116 1.20 -11.11 3.46
C ARG A 116 1.50 -9.97 4.42
N ALA A 117 1.24 -8.73 4.01
CA ALA A 117 1.51 -7.56 4.85
C ALA A 117 0.52 -7.48 5.99
N ILE A 118 -0.75 -7.79 5.72
CA ILE A 118 -1.79 -7.69 6.72
C ILE A 118 -1.63 -8.82 7.75
N ARG A 119 -1.41 -8.43 9.00
CA ARG A 119 -1.27 -9.32 10.16
C ARG A 119 -2.61 -9.58 10.84
N ALA A 120 -3.49 -8.58 10.85
CA ALA A 120 -4.84 -8.74 11.40
C ALA A 120 -5.79 -7.71 10.80
N VAL A 121 -7.04 -8.11 10.60
CA VAL A 121 -8.16 -7.19 10.34
C VAL A 121 -9.28 -7.47 11.31
N GLN A 122 -9.79 -6.41 11.94
CA GLN A 122 -11.01 -6.44 12.72
C GLN A 122 -12.04 -5.53 12.09
N LEU A 123 -13.28 -6.01 12.06
CA LEU A 123 -14.45 -5.26 11.61
C LEU A 123 -15.46 -5.24 12.74
N THR A 124 -15.94 -4.05 13.09
CA THR A 124 -17.02 -3.84 14.04
C THR A 124 -18.20 -3.23 13.30
N VAL A 125 -19.40 -3.81 13.47
CA VAL A 125 -20.66 -3.25 12.99
C VAL A 125 -21.61 -3.20 14.18
N GLY A 126 -22.13 -2.01 14.50
CA GLY A 126 -22.87 -1.79 15.73
C GLY A 126 -22.07 -2.20 16.96
N SER A 127 -22.52 -3.24 17.66
CA SER A 127 -21.89 -3.78 18.86
C SER A 127 -21.01 -5.00 18.61
N THR A 128 -21.15 -5.63 17.45
CA THR A 128 -20.49 -6.89 17.13
C THR A 128 -19.15 -6.64 16.46
N THR A 129 -18.08 -7.24 16.99
CA THR A 129 -16.73 -7.21 16.41
C THR A 129 -16.33 -8.61 15.94
N ILE A 130 -15.80 -8.70 14.73
CA ILE A 130 -15.24 -9.92 14.17
C ILE A 130 -13.78 -9.74 13.77
N ALA A 131 -13.01 -10.80 13.89
CA ALA A 131 -11.69 -10.91 13.26
C ALA A 131 -11.86 -11.54 11.88
N LEU A 132 -11.26 -10.92 10.86
CA LEU A 132 -11.21 -11.45 9.52
C LEU A 132 -9.90 -12.25 9.35
N PRO A 133 -9.94 -13.45 8.75
CA PRO A 133 -8.76 -14.32 8.68
C PRO A 133 -7.67 -13.69 7.80
N PRO A 134 -6.42 -13.51 8.30
CA PRO A 134 -5.34 -12.86 7.54
C PRO A 134 -5.05 -13.49 6.18
N GLU A 135 -5.25 -14.80 6.04
CA GLU A 135 -5.10 -15.54 4.78
C GLU A 135 -6.12 -15.14 3.71
N ASN A 136 -7.21 -14.49 4.12
CA ASN A 136 -8.29 -14.00 3.27
C ASN A 136 -8.29 -12.47 3.20
N VAL A 137 -7.12 -11.84 3.37
CA VAL A 137 -6.96 -10.38 3.28
C VAL A 137 -5.92 -10.01 2.24
N GLU A 138 -6.19 -8.94 1.50
CA GLU A 138 -5.29 -8.38 0.53
C GLU A 138 -5.22 -6.85 0.69
N LEU A 139 -4.01 -6.31 0.79
CA LEU A 139 -3.73 -4.89 0.61
C LEU A 139 -3.28 -4.69 -0.84
N VAL A 140 -4.05 -3.91 -1.59
CA VAL A 140 -3.80 -3.58 -2.98
C VAL A 140 -3.52 -2.09 -3.09
N VAL A 141 -2.40 -1.75 -3.71
CA VAL A 141 -2.05 -0.37 -4.07
C VAL A 141 -2.00 -0.30 -5.59
N SER A 142 -2.68 0.65 -6.19
CA SER A 142 -2.59 0.90 -7.63
C SER A 142 -2.17 2.34 -7.86
N ASP A 143 -1.35 2.56 -8.89
CA ASP A 143 -0.96 3.90 -9.34
C ASP A 143 -1.90 4.47 -10.42
N GLY A 144 -2.97 3.74 -10.76
CA GLY A 144 -3.90 4.08 -11.84
C GLY A 144 -3.47 3.63 -13.24
N GLY A 145 -2.22 3.20 -13.42
CA GLY A 145 -1.68 2.74 -14.70
C GLY A 145 -1.16 3.87 -15.60
N PHE A 146 -0.52 3.48 -16.71
CA PHE A 146 0.08 4.41 -17.66
C PHE A 146 -0.96 5.43 -18.19
N GLY A 147 -0.68 6.72 -17.98
CA GLY A 147 -1.53 7.82 -18.43
C GLY A 147 -2.71 8.16 -17.52
N PHE A 148 -2.84 7.50 -16.36
CA PHE A 148 -3.90 7.77 -15.38
C PHE A 148 -3.38 7.99 -13.96
N PRO A 149 -2.44 8.94 -13.74
CA PRO A 149 -1.88 9.21 -12.42
C PRO A 149 -2.92 9.72 -11.41
N ASP A 150 -4.08 10.17 -11.86
CA ASP A 150 -5.18 10.64 -11.00
C ASP A 150 -6.15 9.49 -10.64
N ARG A 151 -5.70 8.23 -10.76
CA ARG A 151 -6.50 7.03 -10.45
C ARG A 151 -5.80 6.10 -9.46
N GLU A 152 -4.87 6.65 -8.69
CA GLU A 152 -4.22 5.89 -7.64
C GLU A 152 -5.26 5.41 -6.62
N SER A 153 -5.06 4.23 -6.06
CA SER A 153 -5.94 3.74 -5.01
C SER A 153 -5.23 2.84 -4.03
N VAL A 154 -5.67 2.91 -2.79
CA VAL A 154 -5.33 1.98 -1.72
C VAL A 154 -6.58 1.22 -1.36
N ARG A 155 -6.49 -0.10 -1.30
CA ARG A 155 -7.61 -0.96 -0.99
C ARG A 155 -7.22 -2.09 -0.08
N VAL A 156 -7.92 -2.21 1.05
CA VAL A 156 -7.94 -3.44 1.85
C VAL A 156 -9.19 -4.21 1.45
N LYS A 157 -9.02 -5.46 1.04
CA LYS A 157 -10.10 -6.43 0.78
C LYS A 157 -9.97 -7.58 1.75
N SER A 158 -11.10 -8.05 2.26
CA SER A 158 -11.13 -9.20 3.16
C SER A 158 -12.43 -9.97 3.06
N TRP A 159 -12.40 -11.25 3.42
CA TRP A 159 -13.62 -12.04 3.56
C TRP A 159 -13.55 -13.08 4.68
N LEU A 160 -14.71 -13.40 5.23
CA LEU A 160 -14.91 -14.46 6.22
C LEU A 160 -16.07 -15.36 5.75
N ALA A 161 -15.77 -16.63 5.51
CA ALA A 161 -16.78 -17.64 5.25
C ALA A 161 -17.28 -18.24 6.57
N THR A 162 -18.59 -18.40 6.69
CA THR A 162 -19.28 -18.98 7.84
C THR A 162 -20.37 -19.95 7.36
N ALA A 163 -20.93 -20.75 8.26
CA ALA A 163 -22.08 -21.60 7.94
C ALA A 163 -23.30 -20.79 7.45
N ALA A 164 -23.46 -19.55 7.94
CA ALA A 164 -24.56 -18.67 7.57
C ALA A 164 -24.32 -17.90 6.26
N GLY A 165 -23.09 -17.94 5.71
CA GLY A 165 -22.75 -17.20 4.50
C GLY A 165 -21.36 -16.58 4.52
N VAL A 166 -21.12 -15.66 3.60
CA VAL A 166 -19.85 -14.97 3.44
C VAL A 166 -20.00 -13.49 3.78
N VAL A 167 -19.15 -13.01 4.68
CA VAL A 167 -18.95 -11.59 4.94
C VAL A 167 -17.79 -11.11 4.08
N ARG A 168 -17.98 -10.06 3.29
CA ARG A 168 -16.89 -9.36 2.59
C ARG A 168 -16.82 -7.92 3.07
N PHE A 169 -15.60 -7.48 3.34
CA PHE A 169 -15.32 -6.12 3.74
C PHE A 169 -14.24 -5.54 2.83
N SER A 170 -14.47 -4.31 2.38
CA SER A 170 -13.45 -3.52 1.70
C SER A 170 -13.40 -2.11 2.28
N TRP A 171 -12.19 -1.62 2.47
CA TRP A 171 -11.91 -0.20 2.65
C TRP A 171 -11.11 0.28 1.44
N VAL A 172 -11.57 1.36 0.83
CA VAL A 172 -11.01 1.93 -0.39
C VAL A 172 -10.72 3.40 -0.16
N GLN A 173 -9.56 3.84 -0.64
CA GLN A 173 -9.24 5.23 -0.88
C GLN A 173 -8.76 5.38 -2.31
N SER A 174 -9.26 6.38 -3.01
CA SER A 174 -8.83 6.72 -4.36
C SER A 174 -8.27 8.13 -4.39
N ASN A 175 -7.10 8.33 -4.97
CA ASN A 175 -6.64 9.67 -5.30
C ASN A 175 -7.38 10.09 -6.55
N GLN A 176 -8.16 11.17 -6.45
CA GLN A 176 -8.80 11.85 -7.58
C GLN A 176 -8.42 13.34 -7.59
N ALA A 177 -7.35 13.71 -6.87
CA ALA A 177 -6.88 15.07 -6.80
C ALA A 177 -6.01 15.39 -8.02
N PRO A 178 -6.22 16.53 -8.68
CA PRO A 178 -5.42 16.94 -9.84
C PRO A 178 -4.01 17.43 -9.47
N ASP A 179 -3.76 17.74 -8.19
CA ASP A 179 -2.45 18.19 -7.69
C ASP A 179 -1.61 17.01 -7.17
N ARG A 180 -0.45 16.86 -7.80
CA ARG A 180 0.32 15.62 -7.82
C ARG A 180 1.14 15.45 -6.56
N LYS A 181 0.86 14.40 -5.80
CA LYS A 181 1.86 13.68 -5.02
C LYS A 181 1.71 12.21 -5.40
N ASP A 182 2.52 11.77 -6.37
CA ASP A 182 2.59 10.36 -6.74
C ASP A 182 2.86 9.56 -5.46
N LEU A 183 2.10 8.47 -5.27
CA LEU A 183 2.21 7.56 -4.13
C LEU A 183 3.64 7.02 -3.88
N ARG A 184 4.54 7.17 -4.85
CA ARG A 184 5.82 6.46 -4.97
C ARG A 184 7.05 7.35 -5.15
N GLY A 185 6.89 8.64 -5.45
CA GLY A 185 8.00 9.47 -5.95
C GLY A 185 7.88 9.76 -7.45
N ALA A 186 8.94 9.62 -8.26
CA ALA A 186 8.87 10.04 -9.67
C ALA A 186 7.80 9.26 -10.49
N PRO A 187 7.15 9.87 -11.50
CA PRO A 187 6.03 9.25 -12.22
C PRO A 187 6.42 7.97 -12.98
N GLY A 188 5.62 6.90 -12.85
CA GLY A 188 5.47 5.91 -13.93
C GLY A 188 5.69 4.42 -13.64
N SER A 189 5.94 3.99 -12.40
CA SER A 189 5.94 2.55 -12.01
C SER A 189 6.01 2.44 -10.49
N LEU A 190 5.30 1.47 -9.87
CA LEU A 190 5.52 1.02 -8.48
C LEU A 190 6.95 0.46 -8.44
N SER A 191 7.91 1.37 -8.45
CA SER A 191 9.32 1.08 -8.67
C SER A 191 9.93 0.76 -7.31
N GLY A 192 9.71 -0.47 -6.89
CA GLY A 192 10.19 -1.01 -5.64
C GLY A 192 9.13 -1.92 -5.05
N ASP A 193 9.55 -3.11 -4.63
CA ASP A 193 8.68 -4.08 -3.96
C ASP A 193 8.15 -3.57 -2.60
N ALA A 194 8.48 -2.35 -2.18
CA ALA A 194 8.16 -1.82 -0.86
C ALA A 194 6.79 -1.15 -0.82
N LEU A 195 6.06 -1.37 0.29
CA LEU A 195 4.83 -0.63 0.58
C LEU A 195 5.07 0.89 0.64
N PRO A 196 4.10 1.71 0.21
CA PRO A 196 4.13 3.15 0.45
C PRO A 196 4.18 3.47 1.94
N GLU A 197 4.71 4.64 2.26
CA GLU A 197 4.82 5.12 3.64
C GLU A 197 3.44 5.19 4.32
N HIS A 198 3.38 4.80 5.59
CA HIS A 198 2.12 4.61 6.31
C HIS A 198 1.24 5.87 6.37
N SER A 199 1.84 7.07 6.44
CA SER A 199 1.08 8.31 6.42
C SER A 199 0.25 8.45 5.13
N VAL A 200 0.79 7.96 4.02
CA VAL A 200 0.16 7.97 2.69
C VAL A 200 -0.92 6.90 2.59
N LEU A 201 -0.68 5.70 3.13
CA LEU A 201 -1.67 4.61 3.10
C LEU A 201 -2.97 4.96 3.82
N ALA A 202 -2.95 5.75 4.90
CA ALA A 202 -4.16 6.23 5.58
C ALA A 202 -4.65 7.61 5.12
N ASN A 203 -3.77 8.43 4.53
CA ASN A 203 -4.09 9.80 4.11
C ASN A 203 -3.76 10.03 2.64
N LEU A 204 -4.30 9.18 1.78
CA LEU A 204 -4.29 9.45 0.35
C LEU A 204 -4.93 10.81 0.09
N ALA A 205 -4.35 11.59 -0.82
CA ALA A 205 -4.94 12.86 -1.23
C ALA A 205 -6.32 12.57 -1.82
N THR A 206 -7.34 13.32 -1.38
CA THR A 206 -8.73 13.16 -1.85
C THR A 206 -9.30 14.51 -2.20
N SER A 207 -9.98 14.61 -3.33
CA SER A 207 -10.71 15.81 -3.75
C SER A 207 -12.14 15.84 -3.19
N SER A 208 -12.64 14.68 -2.75
CA SER A 208 -14.00 14.51 -2.26
C SER A 208 -14.10 13.48 -1.15
N ARG A 209 -15.14 13.58 -0.31
CA ARG A 209 -15.48 12.51 0.65
C ARG A 209 -15.76 11.18 -0.03
N PHE A 210 -16.22 11.19 -1.29
CA PHE A 210 -16.54 9.96 -2.04
C PHE A 210 -15.32 9.17 -2.48
N ASP A 211 -14.14 9.75 -2.34
CA ASP A 211 -12.87 9.10 -2.64
C ASP A 211 -12.46 8.10 -1.56
N LYS A 212 -13.02 8.23 -0.35
CA LYS A 212 -12.84 7.27 0.74
C LYS A 212 -14.16 6.58 0.96
N PHE A 213 -14.18 5.27 0.88
CA PHE A 213 -15.39 4.53 1.16
C PHE A 213 -15.12 3.14 1.70
N ILE A 214 -16.13 2.61 2.38
CA ILE A 214 -16.19 1.23 2.80
C ILE A 214 -17.29 0.52 2.04
N VAL A 215 -17.12 -0.79 1.87
CA VAL A 215 -18.11 -1.70 1.34
C VAL A 215 -18.21 -2.88 2.30
N LEU A 216 -19.44 -3.22 2.68
CA LEU A 216 -19.76 -4.42 3.45
C LEU A 216 -20.82 -5.21 2.69
N GLU A 217 -20.51 -6.47 2.43
CA GLU A 217 -21.38 -7.41 1.75
C GLU A 217 -21.62 -8.64 2.63
N LEU A 218 -22.88 -9.06 2.72
CA LEU A 218 -23.27 -10.33 3.33
C LEU A 218 -23.99 -11.15 2.26
N SER A 219 -23.41 -12.28 1.87
CA SER A 219 -23.99 -13.22 0.92
C SER A 219 -24.38 -14.50 1.64
N ALA A 220 -25.47 -15.16 1.21
CA ALA A 220 -25.73 -16.54 1.62
C ALA A 220 -24.66 -17.49 1.04
N PRO A 221 -24.48 -18.72 1.58
CA PRO A 221 -23.44 -19.64 1.15
C PRO A 221 -23.45 -20.01 -0.34
N ALA A 222 -24.63 -19.99 -0.98
CA ALA A 222 -24.83 -20.39 -2.38
C ALA A 222 -25.19 -19.22 -3.31
N ASP A 223 -25.34 -18.00 -2.77
CA ASP A 223 -25.84 -16.87 -3.55
C ASP A 223 -24.70 -16.08 -4.19
N VAL A 224 -24.87 -15.78 -5.47
CA VAL A 224 -23.97 -14.90 -6.23
C VAL A 224 -24.21 -13.42 -5.86
N GLN A 225 -25.43 -13.07 -5.45
CA GLN A 225 -25.79 -11.70 -5.10
C GLN A 225 -25.79 -11.52 -3.57
N PRO A 226 -25.26 -10.41 -3.04
CA PRO A 226 -25.30 -10.15 -1.61
C PRO A 226 -26.75 -9.89 -1.14
N LEU A 227 -27.14 -10.55 -0.04
CA LEU A 227 -28.37 -10.26 0.69
C LEU A 227 -28.34 -8.85 1.27
N VAL A 228 -27.17 -8.45 1.75
CA VAL A 228 -26.89 -7.11 2.25
C VAL A 228 -25.69 -6.56 1.51
N TYR A 229 -25.88 -5.39 0.89
CA TYR A 229 -24.81 -4.55 0.38
C TYR A 229 -24.98 -3.17 0.99
N VAL A 230 -23.97 -2.71 1.72
CA VAL A 230 -23.88 -1.32 2.19
C VAL A 230 -22.55 -0.73 1.76
N SER A 231 -22.60 0.53 1.37
CA SER A 231 -21.41 1.33 1.12
C SER A 231 -21.55 2.67 1.79
N SER A 232 -20.44 3.26 2.20
CA SER A 232 -20.43 4.59 2.79
C SER A 232 -19.17 5.34 2.42
N SER A 233 -19.35 6.61 2.05
CA SER A 233 -18.29 7.62 1.94
C SER A 233 -18.11 8.48 3.19
N GLN A 234 -18.90 8.23 4.24
CA GLN A 234 -18.74 8.84 5.55
C GLN A 234 -17.77 7.97 6.36
N VAL A 235 -16.50 8.00 5.98
CA VAL A 235 -15.44 7.25 6.64
C VAL A 235 -14.26 8.17 6.95
N SER A 236 -13.70 8.02 8.14
CA SER A 236 -12.40 8.55 8.53
C SER A 236 -11.46 7.39 8.84
N ALA A 237 -10.18 7.53 8.52
CA ALA A 237 -9.15 6.56 8.84
C ALA A 237 -7.87 7.28 9.24
N VAL A 238 -7.14 6.71 10.19
CA VAL A 238 -5.84 7.22 10.67
C VAL A 238 -4.86 6.06 10.75
N ALA A 239 -3.59 6.32 10.37
CA ALA A 239 -2.49 5.38 10.59
C ALA A 239 -1.70 5.80 11.82
N THR A 240 -1.33 4.84 12.65
CA THR A 240 -0.38 5.01 13.74
C THR A 240 0.66 3.91 13.67
N THR A 241 1.93 4.29 13.82
CA THR A 241 3.01 3.32 14.00
C THR A 241 2.91 2.73 15.40
N GLY A 242 2.89 1.41 15.49
CA GLY A 242 3.06 0.73 16.75
C GLY A 242 4.51 0.90 17.19
N HIS A 243 4.76 1.64 18.27
CA HIS A 243 6.03 1.46 18.97
C HIS A 243 6.04 0.03 19.51
N ALA A 244 6.86 -0.84 18.92
CA ALA A 244 7.20 -2.11 19.52
C ALA A 244 7.66 -1.83 20.96
N LYS A 245 6.88 -2.31 21.93
CA LYS A 245 7.26 -2.34 23.34
C LYS A 245 8.18 -3.52 23.58
#